data_AF-A0A0R3M402-F1
#
_entry.id   AF-A0A0R3M402-F1
#
_cell.length_a   1.000
_cell.length_b   1.000
_cell.length_c   1.000
_cell.angle_alpha   90.00
_cell.angle_beta   90.00
_cell.angle_gamma   90.00
#
_symmetry.space_group_name_H-M   'P 1'
#
loop_
_entity.id
_entity.type
_entity.pdbx_description
1 polymer ?
#
loop_
_entity_poly.entity_id
_entity_poly.type
_entity_poly.pdbx_seq_one_letter_code
_entity_poly.pdbx_strand_id
1 'polypeptide(L)'
;MKKVLLGTIAVIALAAPASAADLAARPYVKAPPTVIPIYDWGGFYIGINGGGGFAHQCWDVVNTAGVVVAPPVGMGCRNATGGTVGSQIGYR
;
A
#
# COMPACT_ATOMS: atom_id res chain seq x y z
N MET A 1 38.35 -67.22 19.99
CA MET A 1 38.10 -67.02 18.55
C MET A 1 37.17 -65.82 18.24
N LYS A 2 36.14 -65.51 19.06
CA LYS A 2 35.23 -64.38 18.81
C LYS A 2 35.90 -62.99 18.79
N LYS A 3 36.95 -62.80 19.61
CA LYS A 3 37.71 -61.53 19.69
C LYS A 3 38.47 -61.19 18.40
N VAL A 4 38.95 -62.20 17.69
CA VAL A 4 39.65 -62.01 16.41
C VAL A 4 38.66 -61.59 15.33
N LEU A 5 37.50 -62.27 15.26
CA LEU A 5 36.43 -61.92 14.33
C LEU A 5 35.93 -60.48 14.53
N LEU A 6 35.68 -60.10 15.79
CA LEU A 6 35.23 -58.75 16.14
C LEU A 6 36.32 -57.70 15.84
N GLY A 7 37.60 -58.04 16.05
CA GLY A 7 38.72 -57.18 15.68
C GLY A 7 38.80 -56.96 14.17
N THR A 8 38.64 -58.00 13.35
CA THR A 8 38.68 -57.86 11.89
C THR A 8 37.51 -57.02 11.37
N ILE A 9 36.30 -57.19 11.90
CA ILE A 9 35.13 -56.39 11.53
C ILE A 9 35.35 -54.91 11.88
N ALA A 10 35.93 -54.63 13.06
CA ALA A 10 36.24 -53.26 13.46
C ALA A 10 37.24 -52.59 12.50
N VAL A 11 38.29 -53.30 12.09
CA VAL A 11 39.28 -52.77 11.13
C VAL A 11 38.64 -52.48 9.77
N ILE A 12 37.75 -53.35 9.28
CA ILE A 12 37.03 -53.14 8.01
C ILE A 12 36.09 -51.93 8.12
N ALA A 13 35.38 -51.77 9.25
CA ALA A 13 34.48 -50.65 9.47
C ALA A 13 35.22 -49.30 9.52
N LEU A 14 36.44 -49.26 10.06
CA LEU A 14 37.29 -48.06 10.05
C LEU A 14 37.94 -47.77 8.70
N ALA A 15 38.05 -48.77 7.82
CA ALA A 15 38.65 -48.63 6.48
C ALA A 15 37.63 -48.32 5.38
N ALA A 16 36.33 -48.23 5.72
CA ALA A 16 35.30 -47.92 4.75
C ALA A 16 35.50 -46.49 4.18
N PRO A 17 35.56 -46.32 2.85
CA PRO A 17 35.69 -44.99 2.25
C PRO A 17 34.47 -44.15 2.60
N ALA A 18 34.70 -42.95 3.11
CA ALA A 18 33.65 -41.95 3.31
C ALA A 18 33.23 -41.43 1.93
N SER A 19 32.18 -42.02 1.35
CA SER A 19 31.53 -41.46 0.17
C SER A 19 30.74 -40.22 0.61
N ALA A 20 31.38 -39.05 0.54
CA ALA A 20 30.66 -37.79 0.64
C ALA A 20 29.69 -37.73 -0.54
N ALA A 21 28.40 -37.49 -0.25
CA ALA A 21 27.43 -37.12 -1.27
C ALA A 21 27.81 -35.70 -1.74
N ASP A 22 28.78 -35.61 -2.65
CA ASP A 22 29.05 -34.38 -3.38
C ASP A 22 27.81 -34.14 -4.24
N LEU A 23 26.96 -33.24 -3.75
CA LEU A 23 25.80 -32.81 -4.50
C LEU A 23 26.33 -32.16 -5.77
N ALA A 24 26.17 -32.85 -6.91
CA ALA A 24 26.67 -32.41 -8.19
C ALA A 24 26.43 -30.90 -8.37
N ALA A 25 27.48 -30.17 -8.73
CA ALA A 25 27.43 -28.72 -8.89
C ALA A 25 26.17 -28.35 -9.69
N ARG A 26 25.24 -27.65 -9.03
CA ARG A 26 23.98 -27.25 -9.64
C ARG A 26 24.34 -26.45 -10.90
N PRO A 27 23.89 -26.87 -12.10
CA PRO A 27 24.13 -26.12 -13.31
C PRO A 27 23.71 -24.67 -13.07
N TYR A 28 24.63 -23.74 -13.32
CA TYR A 28 24.37 -22.31 -13.17
C TYR A 28 23.42 -21.90 -14.29
N VAL A 29 22.12 -22.09 -14.05
CA VAL A 29 21.08 -21.62 -14.94
C VAL A 29 20.98 -20.11 -14.81
N LYS A 30 21.11 -19.42 -15.93
CA LYS A 30 20.86 -17.98 -16.02
C LYS A 30 19.49 -17.72 -15.39
N ALA A 31 19.43 -16.71 -14.50
CA ALA A 31 18.19 -16.31 -13.86
C ALA A 31 17.10 -16.11 -14.94
N PRO A 32 15.87 -16.60 -14.70
CA PRO A 32 14.76 -16.35 -15.60
C PRO A 32 14.69 -14.86 -15.95
N PRO A 33 14.34 -14.50 -17.19
CA PRO A 33 14.15 -13.11 -17.56
C PRO A 33 13.22 -12.45 -16.55
N THR A 34 13.60 -11.26 -16.07
CA THR A 34 12.72 -10.44 -15.24
C THR A 34 11.40 -10.26 -15.99
N VAL A 35 10.34 -10.86 -15.44
CA VAL A 35 8.99 -10.66 -15.95
C VAL A 35 8.62 -9.25 -15.55
N ILE A 36 8.73 -8.32 -16.50
CA ILE A 36 8.23 -6.96 -16.29
C ILE A 36 6.72 -7.12 -16.10
N PRO A 37 6.14 -6.63 -14.99
CA PRO A 37 4.69 -6.68 -14.81
C PRO A 37 4.06 -5.93 -16.00
N ILE A 38 3.36 -6.66 -16.87
CA ILE A 38 2.63 -6.09 -18.02
C ILE A 38 1.53 -5.13 -17.54
N TYR A 39 1.10 -5.30 -16.29
CA TYR A 39 0.12 -4.47 -15.61
C TYR A 39 0.73 -3.91 -14.33
N ASP A 40 1.61 -2.94 -14.48
CA ASP A 40 1.82 -1.96 -13.43
C ASP A 40 0.94 -0.74 -13.71
N TRP A 41 0.62 -0.01 -12.66
CA TRP A 41 -0.01 1.30 -12.79
C TRP A 41 1.04 2.38 -13.12
N GLY A 42 2.30 2.04 -13.41
CA GLY A 42 3.45 2.95 -13.39
C GLY A 42 3.31 4.05 -14.42
N GLY A 43 3.86 5.24 -14.16
CA GLY A 43 3.87 6.32 -15.16
C GLY A 43 3.21 7.62 -14.74
N PHE A 44 2.95 8.47 -15.74
CA PHE A 44 2.44 9.83 -15.57
C PHE A 44 0.93 9.87 -15.37
N TYR A 45 0.49 10.68 -14.42
CA TYR A 45 -0.91 10.91 -14.11
C TYR A 45 -1.23 12.39 -14.19
N ILE A 46 -2.39 12.68 -14.77
CA ILE A 46 -3.01 14.00 -14.76
C ILE A 46 -4.44 13.84 -14.27
N GLY A 47 -4.86 14.75 -13.38
CA GLY A 47 -6.19 14.77 -12.81
C GLY A 47 -6.75 16.19 -12.76
N ILE A 48 -8.06 16.28 -12.85
CA ILE A 48 -8.81 17.52 -12.60
C ILE A 48 -9.88 17.24 -11.56
N ASN A 49 -10.17 18.22 -10.73
CA ASN A 49 -11.22 18.14 -9.72
C ASN A 49 -12.00 19.44 -9.74
N GLY A 50 -13.29 19.36 -9.40
CA GLY A 50 -14.14 20.52 -9.30
C GLY A 50 -15.30 20.25 -8.35
N GLY A 51 -15.83 21.32 -7.78
CA GLY A 51 -16.94 21.27 -6.86
C GLY A 51 -17.69 22.59 -6.86
N GLY A 52 -18.99 22.54 -6.61
CA GLY A 52 -19.84 23.72 -6.56
C GLY A 52 -20.87 23.61 -5.45
N GLY A 53 -21.34 24.75 -4.98
CA GLY A 53 -22.32 24.86 -3.91
C GLY A 53 -23.28 26.01 -4.14
N PHE A 54 -24.50 25.82 -3.66
CA PHE A 54 -25.56 26.81 -3.64
C PHE A 54 -26.12 26.87 -2.23
N ALA A 55 -26.50 28.07 -1.79
CA ALA A 55 -27.14 28.28 -0.50
C ALA A 55 -28.26 29.31 -0.64
N HIS A 56 -29.35 29.08 0.10
CA HIS A 56 -30.41 30.04 0.33
C HIS A 56 -30.54 30.23 1.84
N GLN A 57 -30.33 31.44 2.32
CA GLN A 57 -30.34 31.74 3.76
C GLN A 57 -31.17 32.99 4.04
N CYS A 58 -32.15 32.85 4.93
CA CYS A 58 -32.90 33.95 5.51
C CYS A 58 -32.37 34.23 6.92
N TRP A 59 -32.26 35.50 7.27
CA TRP A 59 -31.70 35.94 8.55
C TRP A 59 -32.73 36.75 9.33
N ASP A 60 -32.86 36.46 10.61
CA ASP A 60 -33.71 37.21 11.54
C ASP A 60 -32.87 37.81 12.66
N VAL A 61 -33.23 39.00 13.12
CA VAL A 61 -32.68 39.59 14.35
C VAL A 61 -33.53 39.16 15.52
N VAL A 62 -32.94 38.34 16.40
CA VAL A 62 -33.55 37.86 17.65
C VAL A 62 -33.05 38.63 18.88
N ASN A 63 -31.97 39.40 18.74
CA ASN A 63 -31.40 40.23 19.81
C ASN A 63 -30.73 41.48 19.22
N THR A 64 -30.94 42.64 19.84
CA THR A 64 -30.20 43.87 19.53
C THR A 64 -29.71 44.50 20.84
N ALA A 65 -28.40 44.72 20.94
CA ALA A 65 -27.77 45.36 22.11
C ALA A 65 -28.12 44.70 23.47
N GLY A 66 -28.31 43.38 23.49
CA GLY A 66 -28.64 42.63 24.72
C GLY A 66 -30.14 42.54 25.01
N VAL A 67 -30.99 43.19 24.22
CA VAL A 67 -32.45 43.13 24.35
C VAL A 67 -33.00 42.11 23.35
N VAL A 68 -33.83 41.18 23.85
CA VAL A 68 -34.52 40.19 23.01
C VAL A 68 -35.58 40.90 22.16
N VAL A 69 -35.55 40.64 20.85
CA VAL A 69 -36.54 41.16 19.90
C VAL A 69 -37.56 40.07 19.61
N ALA A 70 -38.81 40.27 20.05
CA ALA A 70 -39.92 39.34 19.89
C ALA A 70 -41.20 40.09 19.45
N PRO A 71 -41.77 39.81 18.26
CA PRO A 71 -41.31 38.81 17.29
C PRO A 71 -39.98 39.21 16.60
N PRO A 72 -39.15 38.24 16.18
CA PRO A 72 -37.91 38.52 15.44
C PRO A 72 -38.18 39.35 14.18
N VAL A 73 -37.25 40.26 13.86
CA VAL A 73 -37.35 41.09 12.64
C VAL A 73 -36.54 40.48 11.51
N GLY A 74 -37.20 40.21 10.37
CA GLY A 74 -36.56 39.61 9.20
C GLY A 74 -35.64 40.59 8.48
N MET A 75 -34.40 40.17 8.24
CA MET A 75 -33.37 40.93 7.50
C MET A 75 -33.31 40.55 6.01
N GLY A 76 -34.27 39.75 5.56
CA GLY A 76 -34.37 39.26 4.20
C GLY A 76 -33.56 37.98 3.95
N CYS A 77 -33.74 37.44 2.76
CA CYS A 77 -33.10 36.22 2.30
C CYS A 77 -32.05 36.52 1.25
N ARG A 78 -30.95 35.77 1.28
CA ARG A 78 -29.86 35.88 0.31
C ARG A 78 -29.55 34.52 -0.30
N ASN A 79 -29.22 34.56 -1.58
CA ASN A 79 -28.69 33.42 -2.31
C ASN A 79 -27.16 33.55 -2.37
N ALA A 80 -26.45 32.45 -2.20
CA ALA A 80 -25.02 32.37 -2.46
C ALA A 80 -24.76 31.20 -3.40
N THR A 81 -23.88 31.41 -4.37
CA THR A 81 -23.43 30.38 -5.31
C THR A 81 -21.91 30.47 -5.40
N GLY A 82 -21.25 29.33 -5.53
CA GLY A 82 -19.79 29.27 -5.56
C GLY A 82 -19.29 28.00 -6.21
N GLY A 83 -18.09 28.09 -6.78
CA GLY A 83 -17.42 26.98 -7.46
C GLY A 83 -15.94 26.95 -7.16
N THR A 84 -15.36 25.76 -7.28
CA THR A 84 -13.93 25.47 -7.13
C THR A 84 -13.49 24.54 -8.24
N VAL A 85 -12.26 24.70 -8.70
CA VAL A 85 -11.62 23.82 -9.68
C VAL A 85 -10.15 23.68 -9.34
N GLY A 86 -9.56 22.53 -9.64
CA GLY A 86 -8.15 22.26 -9.43
C GLY A 86 -7.63 21.17 -10.36
N SER A 87 -6.31 21.15 -10.54
CA SER A 87 -5.59 20.16 -11.34
C SER A 87 -4.49 19.50 -10.52
N GLN A 88 -4.15 18.27 -10.87
CA GLN A 88 -3.11 17.47 -10.23
C GLN A 88 -2.26 16.80 -11.32
N ILE A 89 -0.95 16.71 -11.08
CA ILE A 89 0.00 15.96 -11.92
C ILE A 89 0.91 15.12 -11.02
N GLY A 90 1.21 13.90 -11.43
CA GLY A 90 2.06 12.98 -10.68
C GLY A 90 2.77 11.98 -11.58
N TYR A 91 3.81 11.34 -11.04
CA TYR A 91 4.54 10.25 -11.66
C TYR A 91 4.89 9.22 -10.59
N ARG A 92 4.87 7.93 -10.94
CA ARG A 92 5.27 6.83 -10.05
C ARG A 92 6.12 5.82 -10.78
#